data_AF-A0ABD0X8U0-F1
#
_entry.id   AF-A0ABD0X8U0-F1
#
_cell.length_a   1.000
_cell.length_b   1.000
_cell.length_c   1.000
_cell.angle_alpha   90.00
_cell.angle_beta   90.00
_cell.angle_gamma   90.00
#
_symmetry.space_group_name_H-M   'P 1'
#
loop_
_entity.id
_entity.type
_entity.pdbx_description
1 polymer ?
#
loop_
_entity_poly.entity_id
_entity_poly.type
_entity_poly.pdbx_seq_one_letter_code
_entity_poly.pdbx_strand_id
1 'polypeptide(L)'
;MSTIRESVPLLCAKYTPTESRRSDEDSQRSAYEVCDTIIQTVKDRFTFTKHLTAATLLLSERFHDYGTHFPTDALKATVEAYPMLNKPRLKTELSLIYDSQDLGKCKSTMALFNFILDNNLLDVLSETSKLLRILITIPMTTTESERCFSTLKRIKEFLRNTMSQERLNALAILSIENRLIREIPDFNGKVIEKFASLKNRRAKFLYK
;
A
#
# COMPACT_ATOMS: atom_id res chain seq x y z
N MET A 1 4.62 -16.87 -12.22
CA MET A 1 5.76 -16.47 -11.37
C MET A 1 6.96 -17.43 -11.49
N SER A 2 6.79 -18.69 -11.88
CA SER A 2 7.88 -19.66 -12.11
C SER A 2 8.90 -19.23 -13.18
N THR A 3 8.44 -18.43 -14.15
CA THR A 3 9.19 -18.01 -15.34
C THR A 3 10.42 -17.13 -15.03
N ILE A 4 10.42 -16.40 -13.92
CA ILE A 4 11.54 -15.50 -13.56
C ILE A 4 12.70 -16.30 -12.96
N ARG A 5 12.41 -17.25 -12.07
CA ARG A 5 13.39 -18.15 -11.45
C ARG A 5 14.07 -19.02 -12.50
N GLU A 6 13.31 -19.54 -13.46
CA GLU A 6 13.81 -20.34 -14.59
C GLU A 6 14.71 -19.55 -15.55
N SER A 7 14.63 -18.22 -15.54
CA SER A 7 15.41 -17.33 -16.40
C SER A 7 16.75 -16.89 -15.78
N VAL A 8 16.98 -17.14 -14.49
CA VAL A 8 18.21 -16.75 -13.76
C VAL A 8 19.49 -17.25 -14.44
N PRO A 9 19.59 -18.51 -14.91
CA PRO A 9 20.78 -18.98 -15.62
C PRO A 9 21.09 -18.19 -16.90
N LEU A 10 20.05 -17.82 -17.66
CA LEU A 10 20.19 -17.08 -18.92
C LEU A 10 20.55 -15.61 -18.72
N LEU A 11 20.18 -15.03 -17.56
CA LEU A 11 20.49 -13.65 -17.20
C LEU A 11 21.93 -13.51 -16.68
N CYS A 12 22.39 -14.45 -15.85
CA CYS A 12 23.77 -14.48 -15.35
C CYS A 12 24.77 -14.75 -16.49
N ALA A 13 24.42 -15.63 -17.45
CA ALA A 13 25.29 -15.95 -18.59
C ALA A 13 25.52 -14.78 -19.58
N LYS A 14 24.66 -13.75 -19.58
CA LYS A 14 24.79 -12.59 -20.48
C LYS A 14 25.73 -11.50 -19.93
N TYR A 15 26.13 -11.59 -18.67
CA TYR A 15 26.81 -10.49 -17.97
C TYR A 15 28.29 -10.74 -17.65
N THR A 16 28.83 -11.91 -17.95
CA THR A 16 30.21 -12.27 -17.54
C THR A 16 31.19 -12.23 -18.72
N PRO A 17 32.14 -11.28 -18.74
CA PRO A 17 33.36 -11.42 -19.51
C PRO A 17 34.38 -12.23 -18.69
N THR A 18 34.59 -13.50 -19.06
CA THR A 18 35.81 -14.27 -18.75
C THR A 18 36.34 -14.16 -17.31
N GLU A 19 35.55 -14.55 -16.31
CA GLU A 19 36.07 -14.81 -14.95
C GLU A 19 35.66 -16.20 -14.43
N SER A 20 36.44 -16.68 -13.45
CA SER A 20 36.42 -18.04 -12.86
C SER A 20 35.03 -18.61 -12.57
N ARG A 21 34.78 -19.86 -12.99
CA ARG A 21 33.56 -20.66 -12.74
C ARG A 21 33.02 -20.60 -11.30
N ARG A 22 33.88 -20.41 -10.29
CA ARG A 22 33.44 -20.29 -8.88
C ARG A 22 32.70 -18.97 -8.59
N SER A 23 33.09 -17.87 -9.24
CA SER A 23 32.43 -16.57 -9.07
C SER A 23 31.05 -16.52 -9.73
N ASP A 24 30.88 -17.27 -10.82
CA ASP A 24 29.62 -17.43 -11.52
C ASP A 24 28.59 -18.20 -10.68
N GLU A 25 29.00 -19.29 -10.02
CA GLU A 25 28.13 -20.08 -9.13
C GLU A 25 27.65 -19.27 -7.93
N ASP A 26 28.53 -18.46 -7.33
CA ASP A 26 28.17 -17.56 -6.23
C ASP A 26 27.23 -16.43 -6.68
N SER A 27 27.49 -15.82 -7.84
CA SER A 27 26.60 -14.79 -8.42
C SER A 27 25.22 -15.35 -8.76
N GLN A 28 25.16 -16.58 -9.26
CA GLN A 28 23.92 -17.25 -9.61
C GLN A 28 23.15 -17.66 -8.35
N ARG A 29 23.82 -18.11 -7.29
CA ARG A 29 23.21 -18.34 -5.97
C ARG A 29 22.62 -17.07 -5.38
N SER A 30 23.36 -15.97 -5.37
CA SER A 30 22.85 -14.67 -4.90
C SER A 30 21.65 -14.19 -5.73
N ALA A 31 21.65 -14.42 -7.05
CA ALA A 31 20.51 -14.09 -7.90
C ALA A 31 19.25 -14.91 -7.56
N TYR A 32 19.41 -16.21 -7.26
CA TYR A 32 18.31 -17.04 -6.77
C TYR A 32 17.80 -16.61 -5.41
N GLU A 33 18.68 -16.27 -4.46
CA GLU A 33 18.28 -15.76 -3.14
C GLU A 33 17.48 -14.46 -3.25
N VAL A 34 17.90 -13.54 -4.12
CA VAL A 34 17.18 -12.29 -4.38
C VAL A 34 15.82 -12.58 -5.02
N CYS A 35 15.77 -13.47 -6.02
CA CYS A 35 14.50 -13.85 -6.65
C CYS A 35 13.56 -14.53 -5.67
N ASP A 36 14.05 -15.46 -4.85
CA ASP A 36 13.25 -16.19 -3.86
C ASP A 36 12.77 -15.21 -2.77
N THR A 37 13.60 -14.25 -2.35
CA THR A 37 13.19 -13.16 -1.45
C THR A 37 12.12 -12.27 -2.06
N ILE A 38 12.26 -11.87 -3.33
CA ILE A 38 11.24 -11.08 -4.04
C ILE A 38 9.94 -11.88 -4.16
N ILE A 39 10.01 -13.16 -4.51
CA ILE A 39 8.83 -14.03 -4.62
C ILE A 39 8.17 -14.17 -3.25
N GLN A 40 8.94 -14.37 -2.19
CA GLN A 40 8.39 -14.54 -0.85
C GLN A 40 7.79 -13.23 -0.32
N THR A 41 8.46 -12.10 -0.50
CA THR A 41 7.92 -10.78 -0.11
C THR A 41 6.68 -10.41 -0.90
N VAL A 42 6.61 -10.74 -2.20
CA VAL A 42 5.40 -10.59 -3.02
C VAL A 42 4.30 -11.51 -2.49
N LYS A 43 4.59 -12.79 -2.24
CA LYS A 43 3.62 -13.72 -1.66
C LYS A 43 3.11 -13.20 -0.32
N ASP A 44 3.97 -12.88 0.63
CA ASP A 44 3.61 -12.38 1.95
C ASP A 44 2.80 -11.07 1.89
N ARG A 45 3.14 -10.18 0.94
CA ARG A 45 2.40 -8.94 0.70
C ARG A 45 1.01 -9.16 0.12
N PHE A 46 0.82 -10.21 -0.69
CA PHE A 46 -0.46 -10.51 -1.36
C PHE A 46 -1.24 -11.67 -0.74
N THR A 47 -0.67 -12.41 0.23
CA THR A 47 -1.34 -13.49 0.97
C THR A 47 -2.23 -12.96 2.08
N PHE A 48 -2.07 -11.69 2.50
CA PHE A 48 -2.87 -11.11 3.56
C PHE A 48 -4.27 -10.70 3.07
N THR A 49 -5.10 -11.70 2.81
CA THR A 49 -6.50 -11.57 2.38
C THR A 49 -7.47 -11.33 3.53
N LYS A 50 -7.01 -11.34 4.79
CA LYS A 50 -7.87 -11.15 5.97
C LYS A 50 -8.57 -9.78 5.99
N HIS A 51 -7.95 -8.76 5.37
CA HIS A 51 -8.58 -7.45 5.14
C HIS A 51 -9.80 -7.52 4.22
N LEU A 52 -9.77 -8.41 3.23
CA LEU A 52 -10.89 -8.64 2.31
C LEU A 52 -12.08 -9.24 3.06
N THR A 53 -11.84 -10.22 3.91
CA THR A 53 -12.85 -10.81 4.80
C THR A 53 -13.41 -9.79 5.80
N ALA A 54 -12.59 -8.85 6.26
CA ALA A 54 -13.06 -7.77 7.12
C ALA A 54 -13.93 -6.76 6.38
N ALA A 55 -13.58 -6.44 5.13
CA ALA A 55 -14.39 -5.57 4.30
C ALA A 55 -15.72 -6.19 3.88
N THR A 56 -15.81 -7.52 3.77
CA THR A 56 -17.09 -8.16 3.43
C THR A 56 -18.18 -7.87 4.46
N LEU A 57 -17.81 -7.66 5.73
CA LEU A 57 -18.73 -7.25 6.79
C LEU A 57 -19.36 -5.87 6.54
N LEU A 58 -18.73 -5.02 5.74
CA LEU A 58 -19.17 -3.63 5.50
C LEU A 58 -19.69 -3.41 4.08
N LEU A 59 -19.97 -4.50 3.34
CA LEU A 59 -20.59 -4.44 2.02
C LEU A 59 -22.09 -4.26 2.14
N SER A 60 -22.57 -3.06 1.81
CA SER A 60 -24.00 -2.72 1.87
C SER A 60 -24.89 -3.60 0.99
N GLU A 61 -24.36 -4.16 -0.10
CA GLU A 61 -25.07 -5.12 -0.95
C GLU A 61 -25.50 -6.39 -0.21
N ARG A 62 -24.80 -6.76 0.88
CA ARG A 62 -25.07 -7.96 1.68
C ARG A 62 -25.72 -7.69 3.03
N PHE A 63 -26.08 -6.44 3.34
CA PHE A 63 -26.69 -6.11 4.64
C PHE A 63 -28.05 -6.78 4.83
N HIS A 64 -28.84 -6.94 3.76
CA HIS A 64 -30.10 -7.69 3.81
C HIS A 64 -29.90 -9.16 4.21
N ASP A 65 -28.87 -9.81 3.67
CA ASP A 65 -28.53 -11.20 4.02
C ASP A 65 -27.99 -11.28 5.46
N TYR A 66 -27.17 -10.31 5.88
CA TYR A 66 -26.57 -10.29 7.21
C TYR A 66 -27.54 -9.95 8.34
N GLY A 67 -28.64 -9.26 8.06
CA GLY A 67 -29.76 -9.10 8.99
C GLY A 67 -30.47 -10.43 9.30
N THR A 68 -30.55 -11.34 8.32
CA THR A 68 -31.17 -12.68 8.52
C THR A 68 -30.18 -13.72 9.04
N HIS A 69 -28.94 -13.71 8.55
CA HIS A 69 -27.88 -14.62 8.95
C HIS A 69 -26.57 -13.87 9.19
N PHE A 70 -26.26 -13.60 10.47
CA PHE A 70 -25.06 -12.88 10.84
C PHE A 70 -23.78 -13.66 10.48
N PRO A 71 -22.84 -13.07 9.72
CA PRO A 71 -21.62 -13.73 9.24
C PRO A 71 -20.58 -13.87 10.37
N THR A 72 -20.80 -14.88 11.23
CA THR A 72 -20.00 -15.11 12.43
C THR A 72 -18.55 -15.51 12.10
N ASP A 73 -18.34 -16.23 11.01
CA ASP A 73 -17.00 -16.65 10.56
C ASP A 73 -16.16 -15.47 10.08
N ALA A 74 -16.77 -14.55 9.33
CA ALA A 74 -16.10 -13.32 8.90
C ALA A 74 -15.76 -12.42 10.08
N LEU A 75 -16.67 -12.31 11.07
CA LEU A 75 -16.37 -11.59 12.33
C LEU A 75 -15.19 -12.23 13.08
N LYS A 76 -15.17 -13.56 13.19
CA LYS A 76 -14.08 -14.28 13.86
C LYS A 76 -12.73 -14.05 13.15
N ALA A 77 -12.72 -14.19 11.83
CA ALA A 77 -11.52 -13.94 11.02
C ALA A 77 -11.03 -12.48 11.13
N THR A 78 -11.96 -11.52 11.23
CA THR A 78 -11.64 -10.09 11.38
C THR A 78 -11.00 -9.80 12.73
N VAL A 79 -11.54 -10.35 13.82
CA VAL A 79 -10.96 -10.18 15.17
C VAL A 79 -9.61 -10.90 15.28
N GLU A 80 -9.43 -12.03 14.59
CA GLU A 80 -8.13 -12.69 14.51
C GLU A 80 -7.11 -11.85 13.73
N ALA A 81 -7.53 -11.15 12.68
CA ALA A 81 -6.68 -10.24 11.91
C ALA A 81 -6.34 -8.96 12.68
N TYR A 82 -7.28 -8.48 13.49
CA TYR A 82 -7.13 -7.25 14.28
C TYR A 82 -7.51 -7.50 15.75
N PRO A 83 -6.55 -7.97 16.57
CA PRO A 83 -6.78 -8.27 17.98
C PRO A 83 -7.22 -7.07 18.83
N MET A 84 -7.06 -5.85 18.30
CA MET A 84 -7.46 -4.61 18.95
C MET A 84 -8.97 -4.36 18.93
N LEU A 85 -9.73 -5.11 18.11
CA LEU A 85 -11.17 -4.98 17.99
C LEU A 85 -11.90 -5.83 19.03
N ASN A 86 -12.91 -5.24 19.68
CA ASN A 86 -13.72 -5.94 20.66
C ASN A 86 -14.85 -6.73 19.99
N LYS A 87 -14.73 -8.07 19.95
CA LYS A 87 -15.68 -8.97 19.28
C LYS A 87 -17.16 -8.76 19.68
N PRO A 88 -17.56 -8.78 20.97
CA PRO A 88 -18.97 -8.65 21.33
C PRO A 88 -19.53 -7.27 21.00
N ARG A 89 -18.76 -6.19 21.21
CA ARG A 89 -19.20 -4.84 20.83
C ARG A 89 -19.34 -4.68 19.32
N LEU A 90 -18.34 -5.13 18.55
CA LEU A 90 -18.38 -5.08 17.10
C LEU A 90 -19.56 -5.88 16.53
N LYS A 91 -19.90 -7.03 17.11
CA LYS A 91 -21.09 -7.80 16.72
C LYS A 91 -22.38 -7.01 16.91
N THR A 92 -22.56 -6.39 18.07
CA THR A 92 -23.77 -5.61 18.38
C THR A 92 -23.87 -4.38 17.49
N GLU A 93 -22.78 -3.64 17.32
CA GLU A 93 -22.73 -2.46 16.44
C GLU A 93 -23.05 -2.83 14.98
N LEU A 94 -22.43 -3.90 14.44
CA LEU A 94 -22.71 -4.35 13.08
C LEU A 94 -24.16 -4.81 12.90
N SER A 95 -24.75 -5.47 13.91
CA SER A 95 -26.16 -5.89 13.84
C SER A 95 -27.09 -4.68 13.76
N LEU A 96 -26.82 -3.62 14.55
CA LEU A 96 -27.58 -2.36 14.46
C LEU A 96 -27.44 -1.70 13.08
N ILE A 97 -26.25 -1.78 12.48
CA ILE A 97 -26.00 -1.22 11.15
C ILE A 97 -26.80 -1.97 10.08
N TYR A 98 -26.81 -3.31 10.14
CA TYR A 98 -27.55 -4.14 9.19
C TYR A 98 -29.07 -3.95 9.29
N ASP A 99 -29.59 -3.73 10.49
CA ASP A 99 -31.02 -3.47 10.72
C ASP A 99 -31.44 -2.04 10.35
N SER A 100 -30.50 -1.09 10.29
CA SER A 100 -30.80 0.32 10.03
C SER A 100 -30.98 0.63 8.54
N GLN A 101 -32.14 1.17 8.19
CA GLN A 101 -32.51 1.49 6.81
C GLN A 101 -31.69 2.66 6.21
N ASP A 102 -31.11 3.52 7.04
CA ASP A 102 -30.31 4.66 6.58
C ASP A 102 -28.84 4.32 6.35
N LEU A 103 -28.24 3.46 7.18
CA LEU A 103 -26.87 3.00 6.97
C LEU A 103 -26.77 1.98 5.84
N GLY A 104 -27.84 1.20 5.59
CA GLY A 104 -27.93 0.29 4.45
C GLY A 104 -27.98 0.96 3.08
N LYS A 105 -28.32 2.26 3.00
CA LYS A 105 -28.28 3.03 1.73
C LYS A 105 -26.85 3.41 1.31
N CYS A 106 -25.88 3.36 2.22
CA CYS A 106 -24.52 3.78 1.96
C CYS A 106 -23.80 2.76 1.07
N LYS A 107 -23.68 3.05 -0.22
CA LYS A 107 -23.02 2.16 -1.22
C LYS A 107 -21.50 2.03 -1.05
N SER A 108 -20.87 2.92 -0.28
CA SER A 108 -19.41 2.95 -0.11
C SER A 108 -19.03 3.03 1.36
N THR A 109 -17.96 2.32 1.73
CA THR A 109 -17.27 2.39 3.02
C THR A 109 -16.96 3.83 3.44
N MET A 110 -16.57 4.68 2.50
CA MET A 110 -16.32 6.12 2.75
C MET A 110 -17.60 6.90 3.02
N ALA A 111 -18.69 6.59 2.30
CA ALA A 111 -19.97 7.24 2.53
C ALA A 111 -20.54 6.87 3.90
N LEU A 112 -20.40 5.60 4.30
CA LEU A 112 -20.76 5.13 5.64
C LEU A 112 -19.93 5.85 6.71
N PHE A 113 -18.62 6.03 6.49
CA PHE A 113 -17.76 6.73 7.45
C PHE A 113 -18.15 8.20 7.61
N ASN A 114 -18.37 8.90 6.50
CA ASN A 114 -18.82 10.29 6.53
C ASN A 114 -20.18 10.42 7.20
N PHE A 115 -21.12 9.51 6.95
CA PHE A 115 -22.41 9.52 7.63
C PHE A 115 -22.26 9.36 9.15
N ILE A 116 -21.39 8.46 9.61
CA ILE A 116 -21.11 8.29 11.05
C ILE A 116 -20.48 9.56 11.64
N LEU A 117 -19.62 10.24 10.88
CA LEU A 117 -19.01 11.52 11.28
C LEU A 117 -20.04 12.63 11.40
N ASP A 118 -20.87 12.81 10.38
CA ASP A 118 -21.85 13.89 10.28
C ASP A 118 -22.95 13.78 11.36
N ASN A 119 -23.24 12.56 11.82
CA ASN A 119 -24.24 12.29 12.85
C ASN A 119 -23.65 12.13 14.27
N ASN A 120 -22.36 12.42 14.47
CA ASN A 120 -21.66 12.26 15.76
C ASN A 120 -21.78 10.85 16.38
N LEU A 121 -21.90 9.80 15.54
CA LEU A 121 -22.09 8.41 15.99
C LEU A 121 -20.78 7.68 16.31
N LEU A 122 -19.65 8.39 16.32
CA LEU A 122 -18.32 7.81 16.56
C LEU A 122 -18.22 7.11 17.92
N ASP A 123 -18.84 7.68 18.96
CA ASP A 123 -18.79 7.14 20.32
C ASP A 123 -19.71 5.91 20.49
N VAL A 124 -20.83 5.90 19.74
CA VAL A 124 -21.82 4.81 19.76
C VAL A 124 -21.34 3.62 18.92
N LEU A 125 -20.71 3.89 17.78
CA LEU A 125 -20.16 2.91 16.83
C LEU A 125 -18.63 2.89 16.89
N SER A 126 -18.10 2.78 18.11
CA SER A 126 -16.67 2.92 18.41
C SER A 126 -15.81 1.84 17.77
N GLU A 127 -16.29 0.59 17.70
CA GLU A 127 -15.53 -0.52 17.11
C GLU A 127 -15.67 -0.56 15.60
N THR A 128 -16.85 -0.24 15.09
CA THR A 128 -17.11 -0.18 13.65
C THR A 128 -16.36 0.98 13.02
N SER A 129 -16.28 2.14 13.66
CA SER A 129 -15.51 3.27 13.17
C SER A 129 -14.00 2.97 13.13
N LYS A 130 -13.46 2.23 14.11
CA LYS A 130 -12.07 1.73 14.07
C LYS A 130 -11.88 0.79 12.89
N LEU A 131 -12.76 -0.18 12.69
CA LEU A 131 -12.70 -1.10 11.56
C LEU A 131 -12.76 -0.35 10.22
N LEU A 132 -13.64 0.66 10.12
CA LEU A 132 -13.80 1.48 8.92
C LEU A 132 -12.54 2.28 8.61
N ARG A 133 -11.93 2.90 9.63
CA ARG A 133 -10.65 3.62 9.51
C ARG A 133 -9.54 2.69 9.02
N ILE A 134 -9.46 1.49 9.58
CA ILE A 134 -8.47 0.48 9.16
C ILE A 134 -8.68 0.14 7.68
N LEU A 135 -9.90 -0.17 7.27
CA LEU A 135 -10.21 -0.54 5.89
C LEU A 135 -9.99 0.59 4.87
N ILE A 136 -10.31 1.83 5.23
CA ILE A 136 -10.09 3.00 4.38
C ILE A 136 -8.59 3.30 4.22
N THR A 137 -7.79 3.06 5.26
CA THR A 137 -6.35 3.37 5.25
C THR A 137 -5.53 2.27 4.57
N ILE A 138 -6.06 1.05 4.49
CA ILE A 138 -5.35 -0.07 3.90
C ILE A 138 -5.63 -0.11 2.39
N PRO A 139 -4.59 -0.09 1.55
CA PRO A 139 -4.76 -0.18 0.10
C PRO A 139 -5.32 -1.54 -0.26
N MET A 140 -6.63 -1.59 -0.52
CA MET A 140 -7.35 -2.82 -0.84
C MET A 140 -7.15 -3.26 -2.30
N THR A 141 -6.51 -2.41 -3.11
CA THR A 141 -6.32 -2.61 -4.56
C THR A 141 -4.86 -2.42 -4.95
N THR A 142 -4.40 -3.21 -5.93
CA THR A 142 -3.03 -3.09 -6.50
C THR A 142 -2.80 -1.77 -7.23
N THR A 143 -3.88 -1.05 -7.56
CA THR A 143 -3.86 0.15 -8.41
C THR A 143 -3.03 1.29 -7.83
N GLU A 144 -2.95 1.44 -6.50
CA GLU A 144 -2.10 2.49 -5.90
C GLU A 144 -0.61 2.17 -6.09
N SER A 145 -0.23 0.89 -5.94
CA SER A 145 1.13 0.46 -6.22
C SER A 145 1.45 0.61 -7.71
N GLU A 146 0.52 0.27 -8.60
CA GLU A 146 0.66 0.47 -10.05
C GLU A 146 0.82 1.95 -10.43
N ARG A 147 0.06 2.86 -9.77
CA ARG A 147 0.22 4.30 -9.95
C ARG A 147 1.62 4.77 -9.55
N CYS A 148 2.14 4.31 -8.40
CA CYS A 148 3.49 4.63 -7.95
C CYS A 148 4.57 4.06 -8.89
N PHE A 149 4.41 2.84 -9.40
CA PHE A 149 5.34 2.27 -10.37
C PHE A 149 5.27 2.99 -11.72
N SER A 150 4.08 3.41 -12.15
CA SER A 150 3.88 4.20 -13.37
C SER A 150 4.56 5.57 -13.27
N THR A 151 4.40 6.27 -12.14
CA THR A 151 5.09 7.56 -11.92
C THR A 151 6.61 7.38 -11.88
N LEU A 152 7.10 6.35 -11.18
CA LEU A 152 8.53 5.99 -11.16
C LEU A 152 9.07 5.69 -12.56
N LYS A 153 8.34 4.89 -13.35
CA LYS A 153 8.69 4.60 -14.74
C LYS A 153 8.77 5.88 -15.55
N ARG A 154 7.78 6.77 -15.44
CA ARG A 154 7.76 8.06 -16.15
C ARG A 154 8.94 8.95 -15.79
N ILE A 155 9.31 9.02 -14.50
CA ILE A 155 10.47 9.79 -14.04
C ILE A 155 11.78 9.21 -14.60
N LYS A 156 11.93 7.88 -14.54
CA LYS A 156 13.14 7.19 -15.03
C LYS A 156 13.30 7.33 -16.55
N GLU A 157 12.20 7.20 -17.28
CA GLU A 157 12.18 7.32 -18.74
C GLU A 157 12.41 8.76 -19.20
N PHE A 158 11.82 9.75 -18.52
CA PHE A 158 12.03 11.17 -18.79
C PHE A 158 13.49 11.60 -18.57
N LEU A 159 14.13 11.14 -17.49
CA LEU A 159 15.50 11.56 -17.15
C LEU A 159 16.58 10.80 -17.91
N ARG A 160 16.29 9.63 -18.49
CA ARG A 160 17.16 8.75 -19.31
C ARG A 160 18.62 8.62 -18.79
N ASN A 161 18.82 8.79 -17.48
CA ASN A 161 20.13 8.88 -16.84
C ASN A 161 20.21 7.90 -15.68
N THR A 162 21.40 7.32 -15.49
CA THR A 162 21.73 6.56 -14.28
C THR A 162 21.75 7.53 -13.11
N MET A 163 20.79 7.41 -12.19
CA MET A 163 20.64 8.28 -11.02
C MET A 163 20.68 7.47 -9.73
N SER A 164 21.14 8.08 -8.64
CA SER A 164 21.16 7.44 -7.33
C SER A 164 19.75 7.15 -6.83
N GLN A 165 19.61 6.05 -6.07
CA GLN A 165 18.33 5.62 -5.54
C GLN A 165 17.67 6.69 -4.65
N GLU A 166 18.47 7.44 -3.89
CA GLU A 166 17.98 8.54 -3.05
C GLU A 166 17.32 9.64 -3.88
N ARG A 167 17.96 10.05 -4.99
CA ARG A 167 17.42 11.10 -5.87
C ARG A 167 16.15 10.63 -6.57
N LEU A 168 16.12 9.37 -7.01
CA LEU A 168 14.92 8.78 -7.62
C LEU A 168 13.76 8.74 -6.63
N ASN A 169 14.00 8.28 -5.41
CA ASN A 169 12.96 8.20 -4.38
C ASN A 169 12.41 9.60 -4.03
N ALA A 170 13.30 10.58 -3.84
CA ALA A 170 12.89 11.96 -3.58
C ALA A 170 12.02 12.54 -4.72
N LEU A 171 12.41 12.35 -5.97
CA LEU A 171 11.62 12.80 -7.13
C LEU A 171 10.28 12.07 -7.26
N ALA A 172 10.25 10.78 -6.93
CA ALA A 172 9.03 9.98 -6.94
C ALA A 172 8.02 10.52 -5.92
N ILE A 173 8.47 10.79 -4.70
CA ILE A 173 7.65 11.38 -3.64
C ILE A 173 7.11 12.75 -4.08
N LEU A 174 7.95 13.62 -4.62
CA LEU A 174 7.51 14.93 -5.12
C LEU A 174 6.48 14.82 -6.26
N SER A 175 6.61 13.80 -7.12
CA SER A 175 5.68 13.57 -8.22
C SER A 175 4.33 13.00 -7.76
N ILE A 176 4.35 12.05 -6.81
CA ILE A 176 3.16 11.45 -6.21
C ILE A 176 2.39 12.50 -5.40
N GLU A 177 3.09 13.26 -4.55
CA GLU A 177 2.52 14.29 -3.69
C GLU A 177 2.45 15.68 -4.32
N ASN A 178 2.53 15.76 -5.66
CA ASN A 178 2.48 17.01 -6.41
C ASN A 178 1.23 17.84 -6.09
N ARG A 179 0.11 17.20 -5.74
CA ARG A 179 -1.11 17.89 -5.30
C ARG A 179 -0.86 18.66 -3.99
N LEU A 180 -0.30 18.01 -2.98
CA LEU A 180 0.01 18.64 -1.69
C LEU A 180 1.05 19.76 -1.85
N ILE A 181 2.04 19.57 -2.72
CA ILE A 181 3.07 20.59 -2.99
C ILE A 181 2.45 21.85 -3.59
N ARG A 182 1.44 21.71 -4.47
CA ARG A 182 0.71 22.84 -5.05
C ARG A 182 -0.17 23.58 -4.04
N GLU A 183 -0.63 22.88 -3.00
CA GLU A 183 -1.40 23.46 -1.89
C GLU A 183 -0.49 24.25 -0.92
N ILE A 184 0.82 24.01 -0.91
CA ILE A 184 1.77 24.75 -0.05
C ILE A 184 2.09 26.12 -0.67
N PRO A 185 1.83 27.24 0.04
CA PRO A 185 2.20 28.56 -0.43
C PRO A 185 3.71 28.73 -0.45
N ASP A 186 4.20 29.24 -1.58
CA ASP A 186 5.61 29.50 -1.88
C ASP A 186 6.56 28.32 -1.55
N PHE A 187 6.17 27.12 -1.98
CA PHE A 187 7.01 25.92 -1.82
C PHE A 187 8.42 26.14 -2.42
N ASN A 188 8.50 26.73 -3.61
CA ASN A 188 9.77 26.94 -4.30
C ASN A 188 10.68 27.91 -3.52
N GLY A 189 10.14 29.03 -3.02
CA GLY A 189 10.91 29.99 -2.21
C GLY A 189 11.50 29.35 -0.96
N LYS A 190 10.68 28.58 -0.23
CA LYS A 190 11.12 27.83 0.97
C LYS A 190 12.21 26.81 0.66
N VAL A 191 12.10 26.08 -0.46
CA VAL A 191 13.13 25.12 -0.88
C VAL A 191 14.42 25.84 -1.25
N ILE A 192 14.34 26.97 -1.95
CA ILE A 192 15.51 27.78 -2.34
C ILE A 192 16.20 28.35 -1.09
N GLU A 193 15.46 28.90 -0.14
CA GLU A 193 16.01 29.44 1.10
C GLU A 193 16.68 28.34 1.94
N LYS A 194 16.01 27.19 2.08
CA LYS A 194 16.58 26.01 2.76
C LYS A 194 17.84 25.53 2.06
N PHE A 195 17.85 25.48 0.74
CA PHE A 195 19.05 25.14 -0.04
C PHE A 195 20.18 26.17 0.14
N ALA A 196 19.85 27.46 0.16
CA ALA A 196 20.80 28.55 0.38
C ALA A 196 21.41 28.50 1.80
N SER A 197 20.65 28.08 2.80
CA SER A 197 21.10 27.92 4.19
C SER A 197 22.12 26.79 4.39
N LEU A 198 22.16 25.82 3.46
CA LEU A 198 23.12 24.71 3.53
C LEU A 198 24.53 25.21 3.18
N LYS A 199 25.51 24.90 4.06
CA LYS A 199 26.92 25.32 3.90
C LYS A 199 27.67 24.56 2.79
N ASN A 200 27.26 23.35 2.45
CA ASN A 200 27.89 22.52 1.41
C ASN A 200 27.17 22.63 0.06
N ARG A 201 27.34 23.77 -0.62
CA ARG A 201 26.64 24.12 -1.87
C ARG A 201 27.23 23.53 -3.14
N ARG A 202 28.36 22.83 -3.05
CA ARG A 202 29.01 22.21 -4.22
C ARG A 202 28.42 20.82 -4.44
N ALA A 203 27.69 20.66 -5.54
CA ALA A 203 27.50 19.34 -6.12
C ALA A 203 28.89 18.77 -6.41
N LYS A 204 29.26 17.67 -5.73
CA LYS A 204 30.45 16.91 -6.10
C LYS A 204 30.14 16.26 -7.45
N PHE A 205 30.50 16.93 -8.53
CA PHE A 205 30.53 16.32 -9.86
C PHE A 205 31.63 15.26 -9.82
N LEU A 206 31.25 14.03 -9.47
CA LEU A 206 32.07 12.86 -9.73
C LEU A 206 31.99 12.61 -11.24
N TYR A 207 32.90 13.22 -11.99
CA TYR A 207 33.14 12.83 -13.37
C TYR A 207 33.70 11.40 -13.32
N LYS A 208 32.95 10.45 -13.88
CA LYS A 208 33.43 9.11 -14.22
C LYS A 208 33.50 9.02 -15.73
#